data_AF-B8HNQ5-F1
#
_entry.id   AF-B8HNQ5-F1
#
_cell.length_a   1.000
_cell.length_b   1.000
_cell.length_c   1.000
_cell.angle_alpha   90.00
_cell.angle_beta   90.00
_cell.angle_gamma   90.00
#
_symmetry.space_group_name_H-M   'P 1'
#
loop_
_entity.id
_entity.type
_entity.pdbx_description
1 polymer ?
#
loop_
_entity_poly.entity_id
_entity_poly.type
_entity_poly.pdbx_seq_one_letter_code
_entity_poly.pdbx_strand_id
1 'polypeptide(L)'
;MLQSVTGHPRWIYVLLEFEAVQFVGLPVLKQKRSDALLLALLNSLADFDGELSEAALGLLEELKNRANRLPPLYADVFLLPHAATCADLVDRIWSLSPEQVAIASYAFQVFRYYEQILRAQPGEGSVSQQAAYESQVARIRLSVARTKAALAESLGDKG
;
A
#
# COMPACT_ATOMS: atom_id res chain seq x y z
N MET A 1 14.75 19.66 35.46
CA MET A 1 13.47 18.93 35.65
C MET A 1 12.88 18.74 34.26
N LEU A 2 12.88 17.50 33.77
CA LEU A 2 12.44 17.11 32.43
C LEU A 2 10.93 17.27 32.28
N GLN A 3 10.47 17.84 31.16
CA GLN A 3 9.21 17.42 30.56
C GLN A 3 9.44 17.20 29.06
N SER A 4 9.42 15.93 28.71
CA SER A 4 9.42 15.39 27.35
C SER A 4 8.05 15.66 26.73
N VAL A 5 8.02 16.36 25.60
CA VAL A 5 6.83 16.47 24.74
C VAL A 5 6.96 15.38 23.68
N THR A 6 6.40 14.21 23.94
CA THR A 6 6.28 13.14 22.95
C THR A 6 5.16 13.49 21.99
N GLY A 7 5.53 13.89 20.77
CA GLY A 7 4.61 14.02 19.65
C GLY A 7 4.05 12.66 19.27
N HIS A 8 2.73 12.51 19.34
CA HIS A 8 2.00 11.43 18.70
C HIS A 8 1.65 11.85 17.27
N PRO A 9 2.02 11.07 16.23
CA PRO A 9 1.57 11.36 14.87
C PRO A 9 0.08 11.08 14.71
N ARG A 10 -0.63 12.07 14.15
CA ARG A 10 -2.08 12.22 14.02
C ARG A 10 -2.80 11.21 13.10
N TRP A 11 -2.12 10.17 12.61
CA TRP A 11 -2.65 9.23 11.62
C TRP A 11 -3.43 8.04 12.21
N ILE A 12 -3.30 7.81 13.53
CA ILE A 12 -3.96 6.70 14.25
C ILE A 12 -5.51 6.78 14.19
N TYR A 13 -6.08 7.96 13.91
CA TYR A 13 -7.54 8.14 13.87
C TYR A 13 -8.20 7.81 12.53
N VAL A 14 -7.47 7.48 11.46
CA VAL A 14 -8.07 7.20 10.13
C VAL A 14 -8.50 5.73 9.98
N LEU A 15 -8.30 4.89 11.00
CA LEU A 15 -8.50 3.42 10.91
C LEU A 15 -9.72 2.87 11.67
N LEU A 16 -10.65 3.72 12.15
CA LEU A 16 -11.81 3.27 12.96
C LEU A 16 -13.20 3.57 12.38
N GLU A 17 -13.34 3.85 11.08
CA GLU A 17 -14.67 4.00 10.44
C GLU A 17 -14.83 3.14 9.18
N PHE A 18 -14.74 1.82 9.33
CA PHE A 18 -15.29 0.90 8.32
C PHE A 18 -16.08 -0.22 9.00
N GLU A 19 -17.23 0.14 9.55
CA GLU A 19 -18.25 -0.86 9.89
C GLU A 19 -19.19 -1.15 8.70
N ALA A 20 -19.45 -2.45 8.57
CA ALA A 20 -20.67 -3.09 8.09
C ALA A 20 -21.14 -2.86 6.65
N VAL A 21 -20.78 -3.81 5.78
CA VAL A 21 -21.77 -4.40 4.85
C VAL A 21 -21.71 -5.92 4.97
N GLN A 22 -22.76 -6.50 5.56
CA GLN A 22 -23.03 -7.94 5.53
C GLN A 22 -23.54 -8.36 4.13
N PHE A 23 -23.10 -9.53 3.66
CA PHE A 23 -23.87 -10.64 3.05
C PHE A 23 -23.12 -11.42 1.93
N VAL A 24 -23.15 -12.76 2.11
CA VAL A 24 -22.92 -13.93 1.21
C VAL A 24 -21.58 -14.08 0.47
N GLY A 25 -20.82 -15.12 0.85
CA GLY A 25 -19.80 -15.77 0.01
C GLY A 25 -18.52 -16.19 0.74
N LEU A 26 -18.40 -17.45 1.17
CA LEU A 26 -17.24 -17.98 1.91
C LEU A 26 -15.83 -17.71 1.28
N PRO A 27 -15.62 -17.72 -0.04
CA PRO A 27 -14.32 -17.36 -0.62
C PRO A 27 -14.06 -15.84 -0.62
N VAL A 28 -15.11 -15.02 -0.73
CA VAL A 28 -15.03 -13.55 -0.73
C VAL A 28 -14.62 -13.03 0.65
N LEU A 29 -15.07 -13.67 1.73
CA LEU A 29 -14.71 -13.30 3.10
C LEU A 29 -13.20 -13.51 3.39
N LYS A 30 -12.64 -14.64 2.92
CA LYS A 30 -11.21 -14.91 3.08
C LYS A 30 -10.35 -13.94 2.28
N GLN A 31 -10.76 -13.61 1.05
CA GLN A 31 -10.08 -12.61 0.23
C GLN A 31 -10.15 -11.20 0.83
N LYS A 32 -11.34 -10.74 1.27
CA LYS A 32 -11.49 -9.44 1.95
C LYS A 32 -10.62 -9.33 3.20
N ARG A 33 -10.46 -10.43 3.95
CA ARG A 33 -9.55 -10.48 5.10
C ARG A 33 -8.08 -10.43 4.66
N SER A 34 -7.70 -11.10 3.57
CA SER A 34 -6.33 -11.04 3.04
C SER A 34 -5.98 -9.63 2.55
N ASP A 35 -6.88 -8.95 1.86
CA ASP A 35 -6.65 -7.58 1.37
C ASP A 35 -6.47 -6.59 2.54
N ALA A 36 -7.25 -6.75 3.62
CA ALA A 36 -7.09 -5.96 4.85
C ALA A 36 -5.74 -6.19 5.54
N LEU A 37 -5.28 -7.45 5.63
CA LEU A 37 -3.99 -7.80 6.20
C LEU A 37 -2.82 -7.29 5.36
N LEU A 38 -2.91 -7.41 4.03
CA LEU A 38 -1.92 -6.89 3.09
C LEU A 38 -1.80 -5.37 3.23
N LEU A 39 -2.92 -4.66 3.36
CA LEU A 39 -2.91 -3.23 3.59
C LEU A 39 -2.29 -2.85 4.94
N ALA A 40 -2.67 -3.55 6.01
CA ALA A 40 -2.10 -3.32 7.34
C ALA A 40 -0.59 -3.55 7.35
N LEU A 41 -0.11 -4.58 6.64
CA LEU A 41 1.30 -4.89 6.50
C LEU A 41 2.05 -3.73 5.81
N LEU A 42 1.60 -3.29 4.63
CA LEU A 42 2.30 -2.22 3.90
C LEU A 42 2.26 -0.88 4.63
N ASN A 43 1.20 -0.59 5.38
CA ASN A 43 1.16 0.57 6.24
C ASN A 43 2.21 0.45 7.36
N SER A 44 2.27 -0.70 8.04
CA SER A 44 3.29 -0.92 9.07
C SER A 44 4.70 -0.89 8.50
N LEU A 45 4.94 -1.39 7.29
CA LEU A 45 6.26 -1.33 6.69
C LEU A 45 6.64 0.12 6.34
N ALA A 46 5.71 0.91 5.80
CA ALA A 46 5.97 2.31 5.53
C ALA A 46 6.20 3.13 6.81
N ASP A 47 5.42 2.88 7.87
CA ASP A 47 5.54 3.59 9.16
C ASP A 47 6.89 3.35 9.86
N PHE A 48 7.59 2.26 9.49
CA PHE A 48 8.87 1.86 10.06
C PHE A 48 9.99 1.85 9.02
N ASP A 49 9.87 2.61 7.92
CA ASP A 49 10.90 2.72 6.87
C ASP A 49 11.40 1.35 6.36
N GLY A 50 10.47 0.40 6.21
CA GLY A 50 10.71 -0.96 5.74
C GLY A 50 11.24 -1.94 6.78
N GLU A 51 11.47 -1.50 8.02
CA GLU A 51 11.85 -2.38 9.12
C GLU A 51 10.68 -3.28 9.55
N LEU A 52 11.01 -4.52 9.93
CA LEU A 52 10.04 -5.51 10.37
C LEU A 52 9.71 -5.33 11.86
N SER A 53 8.72 -4.50 12.15
CA SER A 53 8.14 -4.39 13.50
C SER A 53 7.50 -5.72 13.95
N GLU A 54 7.29 -5.90 15.26
CA GLU A 54 6.57 -7.08 15.78
C GLU A 54 5.17 -7.23 15.14
N ALA A 55 4.49 -6.12 14.88
CA ALA A 55 3.20 -6.12 14.19
C ALA A 55 3.34 -6.59 12.73
N ALA A 56 4.34 -6.12 12.00
CA ALA A 56 4.63 -6.57 10.64
C ALA A 56 4.97 -8.07 10.60
N LEU A 57 5.76 -8.56 11.56
CA LEU A 57 6.11 -9.98 11.68
C LEU A 57 4.86 -10.85 11.90
N GLY A 58 3.95 -10.44 12.78
CA GLY A 58 2.68 -11.15 13.00
C GLY A 58 1.80 -11.19 11.74
N LEU A 59 1.75 -10.09 10.99
CA LEU A 59 1.00 -10.02 9.73
C LEU A 59 1.62 -10.90 8.64
N LEU A 60 2.96 -10.94 8.55
CA LEU A 60 3.68 -11.82 7.62
C LEU A 60 3.40 -13.30 7.93
N GLU A 61 3.36 -13.70 9.20
CA GLU A 61 3.03 -15.08 9.59
C GLU A 61 1.60 -15.47 9.19
N GLU A 62 0.64 -14.55 9.37
CA GLU A 62 -0.74 -14.79 8.97
C GLU A 62 -0.90 -14.86 7.43
N LEU A 63 -0.10 -14.10 6.68
CA LEU A 63 -0.11 -14.08 5.22
C LEU A 63 0.62 -15.26 4.59
N LYS A 64 1.67 -15.78 5.23
CA LYS A 64 2.50 -16.89 4.73
C LYS A 64 1.68 -18.15 4.47
N ASN A 65 0.66 -18.39 5.29
CA ASN A 65 -0.20 -19.56 5.21
C ASN A 65 -1.39 -19.38 4.25
N ARG A 66 -1.45 -18.27 3.49
CA ARG A 66 -2.57 -17.94 2.60
C ARG A 66 -2.17 -18.11 1.13
N ALA A 67 -2.90 -18.97 0.43
CA ALA A 67 -2.78 -19.17 -1.01
C ALA A 67 -3.61 -18.15 -1.84
N ASN A 68 -4.09 -17.08 -1.22
CA ASN A 68 -4.83 -16.03 -1.94
C ASN A 68 -3.91 -15.35 -2.94
N ARG A 69 -4.41 -15.09 -4.16
CA ARG A 69 -3.70 -14.27 -5.13
C ARG A 69 -3.57 -12.84 -4.63
N LEU A 70 -2.42 -12.24 -4.91
CA LEU A 70 -2.19 -10.83 -4.65
C LEU A 70 -3.03 -9.98 -5.59
N PRO A 71 -3.60 -8.87 -5.10
CA PRO A 71 -4.16 -7.88 -6.00
C PRO A 71 -3.04 -7.28 -6.89
N PRO A 72 -3.32 -6.93 -8.16
CA PRO A 72 -2.29 -6.54 -9.12
C PRO A 72 -1.34 -5.44 -8.63
N LEU A 73 -1.88 -4.43 -7.95
CA LEU A 73 -1.08 -3.33 -7.39
C LEU A 73 0.02 -3.82 -6.42
N TYR A 74 -0.26 -4.84 -5.62
CA TYR A 74 0.71 -5.42 -4.69
C TYR A 74 1.77 -6.22 -5.43
N ALA A 75 1.38 -6.93 -6.50
CA ALA A 75 2.34 -7.65 -7.32
C ALA A 75 3.29 -6.68 -8.05
N ASP A 76 2.74 -5.60 -8.61
CA ASP A 76 3.51 -4.58 -9.35
C ASP A 76 4.55 -3.89 -8.47
N VAL A 77 4.19 -3.47 -7.25
CA VAL A 77 5.10 -2.74 -6.36
C VAL A 77 6.24 -3.60 -5.80
N PHE A 78 6.10 -4.93 -5.81
CA PHE A 78 7.15 -5.86 -5.37
C PHE A 78 7.83 -6.61 -6.53
N LEU A 79 7.53 -6.23 -7.78
CA LEU A 79 8.00 -6.87 -9.02
C LEU A 79 7.72 -8.38 -9.05
N LEU A 80 6.53 -8.77 -8.62
CA LEU A 80 6.07 -10.17 -8.63
C LEU A 80 5.22 -10.48 -9.88
N PRO A 81 5.20 -11.73 -10.34
CA PRO A 81 4.27 -12.15 -11.40
C PRO A 81 2.81 -11.89 -10.99
N HIS A 82 1.93 -11.60 -11.95
CA HIS A 82 0.51 -11.37 -11.68
C HIS A 82 -0.23 -12.60 -11.11
N ALA A 83 0.38 -13.79 -11.17
CA ALA A 83 -0.14 -15.02 -10.57
C ALA A 83 0.31 -15.21 -9.10
N ALA A 84 1.15 -14.32 -8.57
CA ALA A 84 1.72 -14.42 -7.24
C ALA A 84 0.64 -14.39 -6.13
N THR A 85 0.98 -15.04 -5.03
CA THR A 85 0.15 -15.26 -3.86
C THR A 85 0.65 -14.46 -2.66
N CYS A 86 -0.14 -14.39 -1.59
CA CYS A 86 0.29 -13.77 -0.34
C CYS A 86 1.58 -14.41 0.20
N ALA A 87 1.76 -15.72 0.04
CA ALA A 87 2.99 -16.40 0.41
C ALA A 87 4.21 -15.90 -0.40
N ASP A 88 4.05 -15.75 -1.72
CA ASP A 88 5.11 -15.21 -2.59
C ASP A 88 5.50 -13.78 -2.21
N LEU A 89 4.54 -12.96 -1.76
CA LEU A 89 4.85 -11.63 -1.23
C LEU A 89 5.65 -11.70 0.07
N VAL A 90 5.28 -12.59 0.99
CA VAL A 90 6.01 -12.76 2.25
C VAL A 90 7.46 -13.15 1.97
N ASP A 91 7.67 -14.14 1.11
CA ASP A 91 9.01 -14.56 0.71
C ASP A 91 9.79 -13.43 0.03
N ARG A 92 9.10 -12.62 -0.79
CA ARG A 92 9.69 -11.44 -1.43
C ARG A 92 10.13 -10.40 -0.41
N ILE A 93 9.30 -10.05 0.57
CA ILE A 93 9.64 -9.08 1.62
C ILE A 93 10.87 -9.54 2.41
N TRP A 94 10.94 -10.82 2.76
CA TRP A 94 12.11 -11.40 3.45
C TRP A 94 13.40 -11.40 2.60
N SER A 95 13.27 -11.38 1.26
CA SER A 95 14.41 -11.35 0.35
C SER A 95 14.99 -9.96 0.08
N LEU A 96 14.27 -8.91 0.47
CA LEU A 96 14.62 -7.51 0.19
C LEU A 96 15.32 -6.87 1.39
N SER A 97 16.12 -5.84 1.13
CA SER A 97 16.63 -4.98 2.21
C SER A 97 15.49 -4.12 2.79
N PRO A 98 15.62 -3.62 4.04
CA PRO A 98 14.65 -2.69 4.61
C PRO A 98 14.41 -1.47 3.72
N GLU A 99 15.46 -0.91 3.12
CA GLU A 99 15.35 0.20 2.16
C GLU A 99 14.48 -0.16 0.94
N GLN A 100 14.69 -1.35 0.37
CA GLN A 100 13.88 -1.82 -0.76
C GLN A 100 12.41 -2.04 -0.37
N VAL A 101 12.16 -2.56 0.84
CA VAL A 101 10.81 -2.73 1.39
C VAL A 101 10.15 -1.37 1.64
N ALA A 102 10.89 -0.38 2.12
CA ALA A 102 10.41 0.99 2.31
C ALA A 102 9.98 1.60 0.98
N ILE A 103 10.86 1.53 -0.03
CA ILE A 103 10.59 2.07 -1.37
C ILE A 103 9.33 1.43 -1.98
N ALA A 104 9.21 0.10 -1.88
CA ALA A 104 8.02 -0.62 -2.36
C ALA A 104 6.73 -0.21 -1.61
N SER A 105 6.83 -0.06 -0.28
CA SER A 105 5.69 0.32 0.57
C SER A 105 5.24 1.76 0.33
N TYR A 106 6.19 2.69 0.14
CA TYR A 106 5.88 4.07 -0.24
C TYR A 106 5.32 4.16 -1.66
N ALA A 107 5.86 3.37 -2.60
CA ALA A 107 5.33 3.30 -3.96
C ALA A 107 3.87 2.84 -3.97
N PHE A 108 3.54 1.84 -3.15
CA PHE A 108 2.17 1.39 -2.95
C PHE A 108 1.24 2.51 -2.48
N GLN A 109 1.65 3.31 -1.48
CA GLN A 109 0.84 4.43 -0.99
C GLN A 109 0.56 5.47 -2.09
N VAL A 110 1.58 5.83 -2.88
CA VAL A 110 1.44 6.78 -3.99
C VAL A 110 0.47 6.26 -5.05
N PHE A 111 0.59 4.99 -5.44
CA PHE A 111 -0.28 4.39 -6.46
C PHE A 111 -1.72 4.23 -5.97
N ARG A 112 -1.91 3.80 -4.73
CA ARG A 112 -3.24 3.71 -4.11
C ARG A 112 -3.90 5.08 -4.03
N TYR A 113 -3.18 6.12 -3.63
CA TYR A 113 -3.69 7.49 -3.58
C TYR A 113 -4.08 8.00 -4.98
N TYR A 114 -3.27 7.69 -5.99
CA TYR A 114 -3.60 8.00 -7.38
C TYR A 114 -4.91 7.32 -7.83
N GLU A 115 -5.09 6.03 -7.54
CA GLU A 115 -6.34 5.32 -7.87
C GLU A 115 -7.57 5.94 -7.19
N GLN A 116 -7.43 6.39 -5.93
CA GLN A 116 -8.51 7.07 -5.22
C GLN A 116 -8.92 8.38 -5.89
N ILE A 117 -7.95 9.18 -6.33
CA ILE A 117 -8.22 10.44 -7.04
C ILE A 117 -8.86 10.21 -8.40
N LEU A 118 -8.45 9.17 -9.12
CA LEU A 118 -9.08 8.79 -10.39
C LEU A 118 -10.53 8.33 -10.20
N ARG A 119 -10.82 7.63 -9.10
CA ARG A 119 -12.19 7.17 -8.78
C ARG A 119 -13.09 8.29 -8.31
N ALA A 120 -12.54 9.26 -7.58
CA ALA A 120 -13.27 10.41 -7.06
C ALA A 120 -13.51 11.49 -8.14
N GLN A 121 -13.72 11.11 -9.42
CA GLN A 121 -13.91 12.03 -10.54
C GLN A 121 -14.73 13.24 -10.09
N PRO A 122 -14.29 14.47 -10.39
CA PRO A 122 -15.11 15.63 -10.09
C PRO A 122 -16.43 15.40 -10.81
N GLY A 123 -17.55 15.45 -10.07
CA GLY A 123 -18.88 15.45 -10.67
C GLY A 123 -19.07 16.68 -11.58
N GLU A 124 -20.32 17.07 -11.85
CA GLU A 124 -20.62 18.34 -12.55
C GLU A 124 -20.14 19.55 -11.73
N GLY A 125 -18.85 19.83 -11.79
CA GLY A 125 -18.18 20.96 -11.17
C GLY A 125 -18.01 22.10 -12.17
N SER A 126 -17.76 23.30 -11.65
CA SER A 126 -17.42 24.45 -12.51
C SER A 126 -16.14 24.19 -13.33
N VAL A 127 -16.00 24.88 -14.47
CA VAL A 127 -14.80 24.81 -15.34
C VAL A 127 -13.49 25.03 -14.55
N SER A 128 -13.53 25.88 -13.51
CA SER A 128 -12.39 26.13 -12.63
C SER A 128 -12.03 24.93 -11.75
N GLN A 129 -13.03 24.22 -11.20
CA GLN A 129 -12.81 23.00 -10.42
C GLN A 129 -12.27 21.86 -11.29
N GLN A 130 -12.74 21.77 -12.54
CA GLN A 130 -12.25 20.78 -13.49
C GLN A 130 -10.80 21.05 -13.88
N ALA A 131 -10.43 22.30 -14.18
CA ALA A 131 -9.05 22.67 -14.48
C ALA A 131 -8.10 22.43 -13.28
N ALA A 132 -8.56 22.70 -12.05
CA ALA A 132 -7.79 22.42 -10.84
C ALA A 132 -7.57 20.90 -10.64
N TYR A 133 -8.60 20.09 -10.86
CA TYR A 133 -8.51 18.63 -10.81
C TYR A 133 -7.54 18.08 -11.87
N GLU A 134 -7.65 18.54 -13.12
CA GLU A 134 -6.75 18.12 -14.20
C GLU A 134 -5.29 18.46 -13.91
N SER A 135 -5.03 19.66 -13.38
CA SER A 135 -3.70 20.08 -12.93
C SER A 135 -3.17 19.17 -11.80
N GLN A 136 -4.02 18.83 -10.83
CA GLN A 136 -3.67 17.92 -9.75
C GLN A 136 -3.36 16.51 -10.27
N VAL A 137 -4.20 15.98 -11.17
CA VAL A 137 -4.00 14.66 -11.81
C VAL A 137 -2.70 14.63 -12.61
N ALA A 138 -2.38 15.69 -13.36
CA ALA A 138 -1.13 15.78 -14.12
C ALA A 138 0.10 15.71 -13.22
N ARG A 139 0.09 16.43 -12.09
CA ARG A 139 1.16 16.38 -11.08
C ARG A 139 1.31 14.98 -10.47
N ILE A 140 0.19 14.32 -10.17
CA ILE A 140 0.22 12.98 -9.59
C ILE A 140 0.71 11.96 -10.63
N ARG A 141 0.29 12.05 -11.89
CA ARG A 141 0.83 11.19 -12.97
C ARG A 141 2.35 11.28 -13.08
N LEU A 142 2.91 12.49 -12.98
CA LEU A 142 4.36 12.68 -12.96
C LEU A 142 5.00 12.03 -11.73
N SER A 143 4.38 12.18 -10.55
CA SER A 143 4.81 11.50 -9.32
C SER A 143 4.82 9.98 -9.49
N VAL A 144 3.73 9.41 -9.99
CA VAL A 144 3.59 7.97 -10.25
C VAL A 144 4.67 7.48 -11.22
N ALA A 145 4.93 8.21 -12.31
CA ALA A 145 5.96 7.84 -13.28
C ALA A 145 7.36 7.81 -12.66
N ARG A 146 7.71 8.81 -11.84
CA ARG A 146 8.99 8.87 -11.12
C ARG A 146 9.11 7.74 -10.10
N THR A 147 8.06 7.50 -9.33
CA THR A 147 8.01 6.40 -8.36
C THR A 147 8.17 5.04 -9.04
N LYS A 148 7.54 4.82 -10.21
CA LYS A 148 7.73 3.58 -10.99
C LYS A 148 9.17 3.41 -11.47
N ALA A 149 9.81 4.48 -11.95
CA ALA A 149 11.20 4.44 -12.38
C ALA A 149 12.14 4.10 -11.20
N ALA A 150 12.01 4.83 -10.09
CA ALA A 150 12.80 4.58 -8.87
C ALA A 150 12.59 3.16 -8.33
N LEU A 151 11.34 2.67 -8.34
CA LEU A 151 11.03 1.31 -7.92
C LEU A 151 11.74 0.26 -8.79
N ALA A 152 11.70 0.44 -10.12
CA ALA A 152 12.36 -0.48 -11.05
C ALA A 152 13.88 -0.46 -10.88
N GLU A 153 14.48 0.69 -10.63
CA GLU A 153 15.92 0.81 -10.32
C GLU A 153 16.24 0.10 -9.00
N SER A 154 15.51 0.40 -7.92
CA SER A 154 15.82 -0.14 -6.59
C SER A 154 15.55 -1.64 -6.43
N LEU A 155 14.57 -2.20 -7.13
CA LEU A 155 14.18 -3.62 -7.01
C LEU A 155 14.64 -4.48 -8.19
N GLY A 156 14.97 -3.87 -9.32
CA GLY A 156 15.37 -4.53 -10.56
C GLY A 156 16.89 -4.66 -10.74
N ASP A 157 17.69 -3.90 -9.98
CA ASP A 157 19.15 -3.99 -10.03
C ASP A 157 19.62 -5.23 -9.25
N LYS A 158 19.61 -6.38 -9.94
CA LYS A 158 20.53 -7.48 -9.62
C LYS A 158 21.83 -7.22 -10.36
N GLY A 159 22.73 -6.46 -9.73
CA GLY A 159 24.16 -6.61 -9.98
C GLY A 159 24.62 -8.01 -9.60
#